data_AF-A0A2R6ECG2-F1
#
_entry.id   AF-A0A2R6ECG2-F1
#
_cell.length_a   1.000
_cell.length_b   1.000
_cell.length_c   1.000
_cell.angle_alpha   90.00
_cell.angle_beta   90.00
_cell.angle_gamma   90.00
#
_symmetry.space_group_name_H-M   'P 1'
#
loop_
_entity.id
_entity.type
_entity.pdbx_description
1 polymer ?
#
loop_
_entity_poly.entity_id
_entity_poly.type
_entity_poly.pdbx_seq_one_letter_code
_entity_poly.pdbx_strand_id
1 'polypeptide(L)'
;MTIFKHKLDEEFLTVAETKEILEELERERAADEDREMRYELARAIEHVNRFAVLDPEKSNEFVAELLELEKVDEATAYKIADLQP
;
A
#
# COMPACT_ATOMS: atom_id res chain seq x y z
N MET A 1 8.33 16.69 -11.20
CA MET A 1 9.48 16.32 -12.05
C MET A 1 9.89 14.92 -11.66
N THR A 2 9.84 13.98 -12.59
CA THR A 2 10.35 12.62 -12.36
C THR A 2 11.84 12.59 -12.71
N ILE A 3 12.63 11.85 -11.92
CA ILE A 3 14.05 11.56 -12.20
C ILE A 3 14.23 10.56 -13.36
N PHE A 4 13.11 10.03 -13.90
CA PHE A 4 13.10 9.03 -14.97
C PHE A 4 12.70 9.64 -16.33
N LYS A 5 13.17 9.05 -17.44
CA LYS A 5 12.87 9.51 -18.81
C LYS A 5 11.39 9.43 -19.16
N HIS A 6 10.70 8.37 -18.73
CA HIS A 6 9.26 8.18 -18.82
C HIS A 6 8.85 7.07 -17.84
N LYS A 7 7.58 7.03 -17.47
CA LYS A 7 7.00 5.94 -16.66
C LYS A 7 6.56 4.82 -17.59
N LEU A 8 6.93 3.57 -17.28
CA LEU A 8 6.48 2.40 -18.04
C LEU A 8 5.10 1.93 -17.53
N ASP A 9 4.94 1.87 -16.22
CA ASP A 9 3.71 1.39 -15.59
C ASP A 9 3.52 1.98 -14.18
N GLU A 10 2.30 1.95 -13.68
CA GLU A 10 1.96 2.13 -12.26
C GLU A 10 0.72 1.32 -11.92
N GLU A 11 0.64 0.89 -10.67
CA GLU A 11 -0.52 0.21 -10.12
C GLU A 11 -0.90 0.83 -8.78
N PHE A 12 -2.16 0.62 -8.38
CA PHE A 12 -2.60 0.96 -7.04
C PHE A 12 -2.17 -0.13 -6.05
N LEU A 13 -1.94 0.28 -4.81
CA LEU A 13 -1.73 -0.63 -3.68
C LEU A 13 -2.77 -0.32 -2.62
N THR A 14 -3.33 -1.38 -2.05
CA THR A 14 -4.15 -1.29 -0.84
C THR A 14 -3.25 -0.98 0.37
N VAL A 15 -3.86 -0.49 1.46
CA VAL A 15 -3.16 -0.27 2.74
C VAL A 15 -2.61 -1.61 3.27
N ALA A 16 -3.29 -2.72 2.99
CA ALA A 16 -2.84 -4.07 3.34
C ALA A 16 -1.55 -4.47 2.61
N GLU A 17 -1.50 -4.33 1.28
CA GLU A 17 -0.28 -4.61 0.50
C GLU A 17 0.87 -3.66 0.90
N THR A 18 0.54 -2.39 1.08
CA THR A 18 1.52 -1.38 1.50
C THR A 18 2.14 -1.75 2.85
N LYS A 19 1.38 -2.38 3.76
CA LYS A 19 1.90 -2.83 5.06
C LYS A 19 3.03 -3.84 4.90
N GLU A 20 2.86 -4.88 4.09
CA GLU A 20 3.92 -5.90 3.91
C GLU A 20 5.20 -5.30 3.36
N ILE A 21 5.07 -4.42 2.36
CA ILE A 21 6.21 -3.72 1.75
C ILE A 21 6.94 -2.86 2.79
N LEU A 22 6.18 -2.12 3.60
CA LEU A 22 6.76 -1.24 4.62
C LEU A 22 7.35 -2.02 5.80
N GLU A 23 6.77 -3.17 6.18
CA GLU A 23 7.33 -4.05 7.21
C GLU A 23 8.66 -4.68 6.77
N GLU A 24 8.77 -5.10 5.51
CA GLU A 24 10.04 -5.56 4.95
C GLU A 24 11.09 -4.45 4.98
N LEU A 25 10.71 -3.26 4.51
CA LEU A 25 11.58 -2.09 4.51
C LEU A 25 12.01 -1.66 5.92
N GLU A 26 11.12 -1.83 6.92
CA GLU A 26 11.43 -1.59 8.32
C GLU A 26 12.48 -2.57 8.84
N ARG A 27 12.32 -3.87 8.55
CA ARG A 27 13.30 -4.91 8.91
C ARG A 27 14.67 -4.64 8.28
N GLU A 28 14.70 -4.28 7.00
CA GLU A 28 15.94 -3.93 6.32
C GLU A 28 16.68 -2.76 6.97
N ARG A 29 15.96 -1.70 7.36
CA ARG A 29 16.57 -0.54 8.03
C ARG A 29 16.97 -0.84 9.46
N ALA A 30 16.19 -1.62 10.20
CA ALA A 30 16.55 -2.04 11.55
C ALA A 30 17.84 -2.89 11.58
N ALA A 31 18.17 -3.57 10.47
CA ALA A 31 19.41 -4.32 10.30
C ALA A 31 20.64 -3.48 9.91
N ASP A 32 20.44 -2.19 9.57
CA ASP A 32 21.50 -1.26 9.13
C ASP A 32 21.51 -0.04 10.07
N GLU A 33 22.36 -0.08 11.09
CA GLU A 33 22.45 0.94 12.15
C GLU A 33 22.79 2.34 11.62
N ASP A 34 23.42 2.45 10.45
CA ASP A 34 23.76 3.73 9.81
C ASP A 34 22.59 4.31 8.98
N ARG A 35 21.52 3.54 8.77
CA ARG A 35 20.40 3.90 7.89
C ARG A 35 19.21 4.40 8.68
N GLU A 36 19.12 5.73 8.80
CA GLU A 36 18.05 6.41 9.53
C GLU A 36 16.63 6.05 9.02
N MET A 37 15.74 5.75 9.97
CA MET A 37 14.31 5.71 9.76
C MET A 37 13.74 7.13 9.74
N ARG A 38 13.61 7.71 8.54
CA ARG A 38 13.05 9.06 8.38
C ARG A 38 11.64 9.15 8.98
N TYR A 39 11.31 10.32 9.52
CA TYR A 39 10.03 10.57 10.18
C TYR A 39 8.82 10.20 9.30
N GLU A 40 8.83 10.57 8.02
CA GLU A 40 7.70 10.29 7.12
C GLU A 40 7.49 8.78 6.91
N LEU A 41 8.58 8.02 6.84
CA LEU A 41 8.52 6.57 6.73
C LEU A 41 7.99 5.94 8.03
N ALA A 42 8.48 6.38 9.18
CA ALA A 42 7.95 5.93 10.47
C ALA A 42 6.44 6.22 10.61
N ARG A 43 5.98 7.40 10.16
CA ARG A 43 4.55 7.76 10.15
C ARG A 43 3.74 6.90 9.18
N ALA A 44 4.29 6.54 8.02
CA ALA A 44 3.65 5.65 7.08
C ALA A 44 3.52 4.23 7.66
N ILE A 45 4.57 3.70 8.30
CA ILE A 45 4.56 2.42 9.00
C ILE A 45 3.49 2.41 10.11
N GLU A 46 3.44 3.44 10.95
CA GLU A 46 2.39 3.56 11.98
C GLU A 46 0.98 3.53 11.36
N HIS A 47 0.79 4.25 10.24
CA HIS A 47 -0.50 4.32 9.56
C HIS A 47 -0.93 2.95 9.03
N VAL A 48 -0.08 2.26 8.28
CA VAL A 48 -0.43 0.94 7.72
C VAL A 48 -0.63 -0.09 8.81
N ASN A 49 0.14 -0.04 9.90
CA ASN A 49 -0.04 -0.92 11.06
C ASN A 49 -1.40 -0.73 11.74
N ARG A 50 -1.95 0.49 11.69
CA ARG A 50 -3.24 0.82 12.30
C ARG A 50 -4.43 0.53 11.39
N PHE A 51 -4.28 0.74 10.09
CA PHE A 51 -5.40 0.78 9.14
C PHE A 51 -5.44 -0.39 8.15
N ALA A 52 -4.41 -1.24 8.09
CA ALA A 52 -4.49 -2.50 7.36
C ALA A 52 -5.37 -3.49 8.13
N VAL A 53 -6.67 -3.46 7.85
CA VAL A 53 -7.68 -4.32 8.50
C VAL A 53 -7.88 -5.66 7.80
N LEU A 54 -7.45 -5.77 6.54
CA LEU A 54 -7.37 -7.00 5.78
C LEU A 54 -5.90 -7.44 5.65
N ASP A 55 -5.70 -8.74 5.46
CA ASP A 55 -4.48 -9.26 4.85
C ASP A 55 -4.47 -8.98 3.32
N PRO A 56 -3.29 -8.92 2.68
CA PRO A 56 -3.17 -8.56 1.28
C PRO A 56 -3.96 -9.44 0.34
N GLU A 57 -3.99 -10.77 0.57
CA GLU A 57 -4.74 -11.70 -0.27
C GLU A 57 -6.23 -11.37 -0.26
N LYS A 58 -6.83 -11.17 0.92
CA LYS A 58 -8.24 -10.78 1.03
C LYS A 58 -8.50 -9.39 0.48
N SER A 59 -7.56 -8.46 0.64
CA SER A 59 -7.70 -7.12 0.09
C SER A 59 -7.75 -7.15 -1.44
N ASN A 60 -6.90 -7.97 -2.06
CA ASN A 60 -6.86 -8.15 -3.51
C ASN A 60 -8.07 -8.92 -4.04
N GLU A 61 -8.52 -9.95 -3.33
CA GLU A 61 -9.79 -10.63 -3.65
C GLU A 61 -10.95 -9.63 -3.63
N PHE A 62 -11.05 -8.80 -2.60
CA PHE A 62 -12.12 -7.81 -2.49
C PHE A 62 -12.04 -6.73 -3.59
N VAL A 63 -10.84 -6.25 -3.94
CA VAL A 63 -10.65 -5.35 -5.07
C VAL A 63 -11.11 -6.00 -6.38
N ALA A 64 -10.78 -7.28 -6.60
CA ALA A 64 -11.20 -8.01 -7.80
C ALA A 64 -12.73 -8.11 -7.89
N GLU A 65 -13.41 -8.45 -6.79
CA GLU A 65 -14.87 -8.47 -6.73
C GLU A 65 -15.49 -7.09 -7.02
N LEU A 66 -14.91 -6.02 -6.48
CA LEU A 66 -15.37 -4.65 -6.70
C LEU A 66 -15.24 -4.22 -8.16
N LEU A 67 -14.17 -4.64 -8.83
CA LEU A 67 -13.92 -4.36 -10.24
C LEU A 67 -14.89 -5.07 -11.20
N GLU A 68 -15.61 -6.10 -10.74
CA GLU A 68 -16.70 -6.70 -11.53
C GLU A 68 -17.94 -5.78 -11.62
N LEU A 69 -18.04 -4.79 -10.73
CA LEU A 69 -19.15 -3.84 -10.71
C LEU A 69 -18.94 -2.76 -11.77
N GLU A 70 -19.85 -2.67 -12.74
CA GLU A 70 -19.78 -1.74 -13.88
C GLU A 70 -19.57 -0.25 -13.50
N LYS A 71 -19.93 0.14 -12.26
CA LYS A 71 -19.85 1.52 -11.78
C LYS A 71 -18.63 1.82 -10.90
N VAL A 72 -17.76 0.84 -10.69
CA VAL A 72 -16.57 0.99 -9.85
C VAL A 72 -15.34 0.98 -10.75
N ASP A 73 -14.62 2.10 -10.76
CA ASP A 73 -13.29 2.16 -11.36
C ASP A 73 -12.22 1.64 -10.39
N GLU A 74 -11.02 1.38 -10.91
CA GLU A 74 -9.90 0.82 -10.16
C GLU A 74 -9.54 1.66 -8.92
N ALA A 75 -9.36 2.97 -9.08
CA ALA A 75 -9.04 3.85 -7.96
C ALA A 75 -10.12 3.79 -6.85
N THR A 76 -11.39 3.69 -7.25
CA THR A 76 -12.52 3.54 -6.33
C THR A 76 -12.54 2.18 -5.67
N ALA A 77 -12.26 1.09 -6.39
CA ALA A 77 -12.19 -0.27 -5.82
C ALA A 77 -11.15 -0.36 -4.71
N TYR A 78 -9.92 0.10 -4.98
CA TYR A 78 -8.85 0.15 -3.98
C TYR A 78 -9.24 1.01 -2.77
N LYS A 79 -9.91 2.15 -3.01
CA LYS A 79 -10.35 3.01 -1.91
C LYS A 79 -11.45 2.39 -1.06
N ILE A 80 -12.40 1.66 -1.66
CA ILE A 80 -13.42 0.92 -0.93
C ILE A 80 -12.79 -0.21 -0.11
N ALA A 81 -11.83 -0.95 -0.68
CA ALA A 81 -11.11 -1.99 0.04
C ALA A 81 -10.37 -1.46 1.27
N ASP A 82 -9.74 -0.29 1.17
CA ASP A 82 -9.07 0.38 2.28
C ASP A 82 -10.04 0.91 3.36
N LEU A 83 -11.15 1.50 2.94
CA LEU A 83 -12.05 2.23 3.85
C LEU A 83 -13.12 1.35 4.50
N GLN A 84 -13.50 0.26 3.84
CA GLN A 84 -14.62 -0.61 4.22
C GLN A 84 -15.86 0.16 4.69
N PRO A 85 -16.47 0.99 3.80
CA PRO A 85 -17.60 1.85 4.14
C PRO A 85 -18.90 1.09 4.46
#